data_AF-A0A528KGV0-F1
#
_entry.id   AF-A0A528KGV0-F1
#
_cell.length_a   1.000
_cell.length_b   1.000
_cell.length_c   1.000
_cell.angle_alpha   90.00
_cell.angle_beta   90.00
_cell.angle_gamma   90.00
#
_symmetry.space_group_name_H-M   'P 1'
#
loop_
_entity.id
_entity.type
_entity.pdbx_description
1 polymer ?
#
loop_
_entity_poly.entity_id
_entity_poly.type
_entity_poly.pdbx_seq_one_letter_code
_entity_poly.pdbx_strand_id
1 'polypeptide(L)'
;MLVGRIDRRSLRRAARRLGQLYDVALAPTGLTSTQTLLLGQIDGLAAAYGEDGPTLQVLAGRLAIQISALTHALRPLVRDGLVEVRHDTHDRRTKHAVLTPLGKARYQQAYVVWVEANRRVEAILGAAAAEKLRSLADDVASQDFLDAYVSGAKPASSTESSER
;
A
#
# COMPACT_ATOMS: atom_id res chain seq x y z
N MET A 1 12.66 29.28 15.95
CA MET A 1 13.08 29.07 14.54
C MET A 1 12.44 27.78 14.04
N LEU A 2 11.48 27.89 13.13
CA LEU A 2 10.78 26.74 12.50
C LEU A 2 11.70 26.14 11.43
N VAL A 3 12.46 25.10 11.80
CA VAL A 3 13.19 24.27 10.84
C VAL A 3 12.19 23.32 10.17
N GLY A 4 12.03 23.48 8.84
CA GLY A 4 11.48 22.45 7.93
C GLY A 4 9.96 22.26 7.93
N ARG A 5 9.29 22.74 6.87
CA ARG A 5 7.83 22.75 6.67
C ARG A 5 7.16 21.38 6.39
N ILE A 6 7.77 20.26 6.77
CA ILE A 6 7.18 18.91 6.65
C ILE A 6 7.11 18.27 8.05
N ASP A 7 5.96 18.33 8.70
CA ASP A 7 5.75 17.72 10.02
C ASP A 7 5.25 16.27 9.89
N ARG A 8 6.17 15.32 10.03
CA ARG A 8 5.87 13.87 10.08
C ARG A 8 4.75 13.53 11.07
N ARG A 9 4.60 14.30 12.16
CA ARG A 9 3.56 14.04 13.17
C ARG A 9 2.17 14.33 12.62
N SER A 10 2.00 15.46 11.93
CA SER A 10 0.76 15.81 11.24
C SER A 10 0.38 14.76 10.20
N LEU A 11 1.34 14.29 9.39
CA LEU A 11 1.10 13.22 8.42
C LEU A 11 0.67 11.91 9.10
N ARG A 12 1.38 11.48 10.15
CA ARG A 12 1.02 10.27 10.92
C ARG A 12 -0.35 10.37 11.57
N ARG A 13 -0.73 11.55 12.08
CA ARG A 13 -2.05 11.79 12.67
C ARG A 13 -3.14 11.67 11.61
N ALA A 14 -2.95 12.30 10.44
CA ALA A 14 -3.88 12.23 9.33
C ALA A 14 -4.03 10.78 8.83
N ALA A 15 -2.93 10.08 8.57
CA ALA A 15 -2.93 8.68 8.13
C ALA A 15 -3.65 7.75 9.10
N ARG A 16 -3.43 7.91 10.42
CA ARG A 16 -4.16 7.15 11.44
C ARG A 16 -5.67 7.43 11.41
N ARG A 17 -6.07 8.69 11.24
CA ARG A 17 -7.49 9.07 11.17
C ARG A 17 -8.17 8.47 9.94
N LEU A 18 -7.49 8.51 8.78
CA LEU A 18 -7.97 7.84 7.56
C LEU A 18 -8.06 6.32 7.75
N GLY A 19 -7.03 5.69 8.34
CA GLY A 19 -7.05 4.27 8.66
C GLY A 19 -8.26 3.87 9.51
N GLN A 20 -8.55 4.63 10.58
CA GLN A 20 -9.72 4.40 11.42
C GLN A 20 -11.05 4.52 10.66
N LEU A 21 -11.18 5.51 9.76
CA LEU A 21 -12.39 5.67 8.95
C LEU A 21 -12.58 4.47 8.01
N TYR A 22 -11.49 4.01 7.39
CA TYR A 22 -11.53 2.85 6.52
C TYR A 22 -11.77 1.55 7.28
N ASP A 23 -11.19 1.37 8.46
CA ASP A 23 -11.44 0.20 9.31
C ASP A 23 -12.91 0.12 9.73
N VAL A 24 -13.54 1.24 10.08
CA VAL A 24 -14.98 1.31 10.38
C VAL A 24 -15.80 0.94 9.15
N ALA A 25 -15.45 1.47 7.98
CA ALA A 25 -16.15 1.16 6.73
C ALA A 25 -16.02 -0.32 6.36
N LEU A 26 -14.82 -0.90 6.51
CA LEU A 26 -14.51 -2.28 6.12
C LEU A 26 -14.94 -3.34 7.13
N ALA A 27 -15.33 -2.95 8.36
CA ALA A 27 -15.74 -3.88 9.41
C ALA A 27 -16.73 -4.97 8.96
N PRO A 28 -17.75 -4.71 8.11
CA PRO A 28 -18.66 -5.74 7.62
C PRO A 28 -18.00 -6.85 6.79
N THR A 29 -16.83 -6.58 6.21
CA THR A 29 -16.07 -7.56 5.41
C THR A 29 -15.16 -8.45 6.26
N GLY A 30 -15.04 -8.15 7.56
CA GLY A 30 -14.12 -8.81 8.47
C GLY A 30 -12.65 -8.55 8.15
N LEU A 31 -12.35 -7.50 7.37
CA LEU A 31 -11.00 -7.06 7.03
C LEU A 31 -10.74 -5.65 7.57
N THR A 32 -9.49 -5.41 7.98
CA THR A 32 -8.98 -4.06 8.26
C THR A 32 -8.47 -3.39 6.98
N SER A 33 -8.33 -2.08 7.00
CA SER A 33 -7.73 -1.29 5.91
C SER A 33 -6.34 -1.79 5.53
N THR A 34 -5.50 -2.14 6.50
CA THR A 34 -4.16 -2.70 6.25
C THR A 34 -4.23 -4.07 5.58
N GLN A 35 -5.14 -4.94 6.01
CA GLN A 35 -5.34 -6.26 5.39
C GLN A 35 -5.87 -6.12 3.96
N THR A 36 -6.87 -5.27 3.73
CA THR A 36 -7.41 -5.00 2.38
C THR A 36 -6.33 -4.46 1.44
N LEU A 37 -5.50 -3.52 1.91
CA LEU A 37 -4.37 -3.02 1.12
C LEU A 37 -3.39 -4.13 0.76
N LEU A 38 -3.01 -4.96 1.72
CA LEU A 38 -2.07 -6.07 1.50
C LEU A 38 -2.61 -7.10 0.51
N LEU A 39 -3.90 -7.48 0.64
CA LEU A 39 -4.56 -8.36 -0.33
C LEU A 39 -4.55 -7.74 -1.73
N GLY A 40 -4.83 -6.44 -1.84
CA GLY A 40 -4.78 -5.73 -3.11
C GLY A 40 -3.38 -5.64 -3.73
N GLN A 41 -2.32 -5.52 -2.93
CA GLN A 41 -0.95 -5.59 -3.45
C GLN A 41 -0.61 -6.98 -3.98
N ILE A 42 -1.06 -8.04 -3.30
CA ILE A 42 -0.85 -9.41 -3.77
C ILE A 42 -1.63 -9.64 -5.09
N ASP A 43 -2.91 -9.26 -5.12
CA ASP A 43 -3.78 -9.41 -6.30
C ASP A 43 -3.26 -8.62 -7.50
N GLY A 44 -2.89 -7.33 -7.29
CA GLY A 44 -2.42 -6.46 -8.36
C GLY A 44 -1.07 -6.88 -8.96
N LEU A 45 -0.23 -7.59 -8.19
CA LEU A 45 1.03 -8.14 -8.68
C LEU A 45 0.89 -9.54 -9.29
N ALA A 46 -0.22 -10.25 -9.08
CA ALA A 46 -0.40 -11.60 -9.59
C ALA A 46 -0.24 -11.67 -11.13
N ALA A 47 -0.65 -10.63 -11.87
CA ALA A 47 -0.47 -10.58 -13.32
C ALA A 47 1.01 -10.58 -13.76
N ALA A 48 1.92 -10.00 -12.97
CA ALA A 48 3.34 -9.94 -13.28
C ALA A 48 4.12 -11.20 -12.87
N TYR A 49 3.60 -11.95 -11.89
CA TYR A 49 4.28 -13.12 -11.30
C TYR A 49 3.56 -14.46 -11.57
N GLY A 50 2.40 -14.44 -12.22
CA GLY A 50 1.62 -15.64 -12.53
C GLY A 50 1.06 -16.34 -11.28
N GLU A 51 0.90 -17.67 -11.38
CA GLU A 51 0.33 -18.53 -10.33
C GLU A 51 1.15 -18.57 -9.04
N ASP A 52 2.44 -18.23 -9.11
CA ASP A 52 3.32 -18.19 -7.95
C ASP A 52 3.12 -16.94 -7.10
N GLY A 53 2.57 -15.86 -7.67
CA GLY A 53 2.40 -14.58 -6.98
C GLY A 53 3.71 -13.86 -6.63
N PRO A 54 3.66 -12.65 -6.05
CA PRO A 54 4.86 -11.89 -5.72
C PRO A 54 5.65 -12.50 -4.55
N THR A 55 6.97 -12.31 -4.58
CA THR A 55 7.83 -12.67 -3.43
C THR A 55 7.56 -11.74 -2.24
N LEU A 56 7.83 -12.23 -1.03
CA LEU A 56 7.77 -11.40 0.18
C LEU A 56 8.75 -10.23 0.13
N GLN A 57 9.89 -10.38 -0.56
CA GLN A 57 10.86 -9.31 -0.75
C GLN A 57 10.28 -8.17 -1.58
N VAL A 58 9.61 -8.50 -2.69
CA VAL A 58 8.95 -7.52 -3.57
C VAL A 58 7.84 -6.80 -2.82
N LEU A 59 7.00 -7.54 -2.08
CA LEU A 59 5.92 -6.95 -1.28
C LEU A 59 6.47 -6.02 -0.20
N ALA A 60 7.53 -6.42 0.51
CA ALA A 60 8.15 -5.60 1.56
C ALA A 60 8.72 -4.30 0.98
N GLY A 61 9.41 -4.38 -0.16
CA GLY A 61 9.92 -3.21 -0.88
C GLY A 61 8.80 -2.26 -1.32
N ARG A 62 7.74 -2.79 -1.92
CA ARG A 62 6.60 -2.00 -2.39
C ARG A 62 5.81 -1.32 -1.27
N LEU A 63 5.75 -1.94 -0.10
CA LEU A 63 5.12 -1.37 1.09
C LEU A 63 6.08 -0.49 1.92
N ALA A 64 7.35 -0.37 1.52
CA ALA A 64 8.40 0.30 2.28
C ALA A 64 8.51 -0.18 3.75
N ILE A 65 8.36 -1.49 3.98
CA ILE A 65 8.46 -2.11 5.30
C ILE A 65 9.50 -3.22 5.33
N GLN A 66 9.91 -3.60 6.54
CA GLN A 66 10.78 -4.74 6.74
C GLN A 66 10.03 -6.07 6.53
N ILE A 67 10.72 -7.10 6.05
CA ILE A 67 10.16 -8.45 5.82
C ILE A 67 9.53 -9.01 7.10
N SER A 68 10.14 -8.75 8.27
CA SER A 68 9.60 -9.19 9.56
C SER A 68 8.21 -8.59 9.81
N ALA A 69 8.03 -7.29 9.58
CA ALA A 69 6.74 -6.60 9.70
C ALA A 69 5.70 -7.16 8.72
N LEU A 70 6.09 -7.39 7.46
CA LEU A 70 5.22 -8.03 6.47
C LEU A 70 4.79 -9.44 6.92
N THR A 71 5.73 -10.24 7.39
CA THR A 71 5.46 -11.60 7.88
C THR A 71 4.50 -11.57 9.05
N HIS A 72 4.65 -10.62 9.98
CA HIS A 72 3.69 -10.40 11.06
C HIS A 72 2.29 -10.02 10.55
N ALA A 73 2.21 -9.14 9.55
CA ALA A 73 0.95 -8.72 8.94
C ALA A 73 0.23 -9.86 8.17
N LEU A 74 0.99 -10.78 7.59
CA LEU A 74 0.45 -11.93 6.85
C LEU A 74 -0.10 -13.04 7.76
N ARG A 75 0.38 -13.20 9.00
CA ARG A 75 -0.06 -14.27 9.92
C ARG A 75 -1.58 -14.40 10.06
N PRO A 76 -2.35 -13.33 10.36
CA PRO A 76 -3.80 -13.45 10.46
C PRO A 76 -4.44 -13.84 9.12
N LEU A 77 -3.94 -13.33 7.98
CA LEU A 77 -4.47 -13.66 6.66
C LEU A 77 -4.21 -15.13 6.27
N VAL A 78 -3.06 -15.68 6.65
CA VAL A 78 -2.73 -17.10 6.46
C VAL A 78 -3.59 -17.98 7.38
N ARG A 79 -3.69 -17.62 8.66
CA ARG A 79 -4.53 -18.31 9.65
C ARG A 79 -5.99 -18.38 9.18
N ASP A 80 -6.50 -17.30 8.60
CA ASP A 80 -7.89 -17.18 8.15
C ASP A 80 -8.09 -17.74 6.72
N GLY A 81 -7.06 -18.36 6.14
CA GLY A 81 -7.13 -19.01 4.82
C GLY A 81 -7.29 -18.05 3.65
N LEU A 82 -6.96 -16.77 3.81
CA LEU A 82 -7.06 -15.74 2.77
C LEU A 82 -5.80 -15.67 1.91
N VAL A 83 -4.64 -15.97 2.51
CA VAL A 83 -3.34 -15.97 1.82
C VAL A 83 -2.65 -17.29 2.06
N GLU A 84 -2.02 -17.82 1.02
CA GLU A 84 -1.08 -18.92 1.12
C GLU A 84 0.34 -18.38 0.97
N VAL A 85 1.27 -18.87 1.80
CA VAL A 85 2.70 -18.57 1.66
C VAL A 85 3.43 -19.81 1.14
N ARG A 86 3.92 -19.75 -0.09
CA ARG A 86 4.59 -20.85 -0.79
C ARG A 86 6.09 -20.64 -0.82
N HIS A 87 6.85 -21.73 -0.84
CA HIS A 87 8.28 -21.66 -1.13
C HIS A 87 8.49 -21.55 -2.64
N ASP A 88 9.47 -20.76 -3.05
CA ASP A 88 9.91 -20.74 -4.45
C ASP A 88 10.45 -22.13 -4.84
N THR A 89 10.26 -22.49 -6.11
CA THR A 89 10.62 -23.79 -6.67
C THR A 89 12.12 -23.99 -6.83
N HIS A 90 12.89 -22.91 -6.97
CA HIS A 90 14.33 -22.91 -7.19
C HIS A 90 15.12 -22.54 -5.93
N ASP A 91 14.56 -21.69 -5.06
CA ASP A 91 15.16 -21.30 -3.78
C ASP A 91 14.17 -21.37 -2.61
N ARG A 92 14.34 -22.39 -1.76
CA ARG A 92 13.48 -22.57 -0.57
C ARG A 92 13.59 -21.44 0.45
N ARG A 93 14.59 -20.56 0.36
CA ARG A 93 14.68 -19.35 1.21
C ARG A 93 13.73 -18.26 0.73
N THR A 94 13.39 -18.26 -0.56
CA THR A 94 12.43 -17.35 -1.15
C THR A 94 11.01 -17.85 -0.90
N LYS A 95 10.13 -16.92 -0.52
CA LYS A 95 8.73 -17.18 -0.23
C LYS A 95 7.85 -16.26 -1.05
N HIS A 96 6.75 -16.81 -1.54
CA HIS A 96 5.73 -16.10 -2.29
C HIS A 96 4.45 -15.99 -1.47
N ALA A 97 3.68 -14.93 -1.68
CA ALA A 97 2.34 -14.81 -1.13
C ALA A 97 1.33 -14.85 -2.27
N VAL A 98 0.31 -15.70 -2.12
CA VAL A 98 -0.75 -15.90 -3.12
C VAL A 98 -2.10 -15.77 -2.45
N LEU A 99 -3.05 -15.08 -3.09
CA LEU A 99 -4.42 -15.09 -2.62
C LEU A 99 -5.06 -16.45 -2.86
N THR A 100 -5.70 -17.00 -1.85
CA THR A 100 -6.58 -18.15 -2.05
C THR A 100 -7.87 -17.70 -2.77
N PRO A 101 -8.69 -18.63 -3.29
CA PRO A 101 -10.01 -18.27 -3.81
C PRO A 101 -10.88 -17.51 -2.79
N LEU A 102 -10.81 -17.92 -1.51
CA LEU A 102 -11.47 -17.23 -0.40
C LEU A 102 -10.91 -15.82 -0.20
N GLY A 103 -9.58 -15.68 -0.22
CA GLY A 103 -8.89 -14.40 -0.13
C GLY A 103 -9.29 -13.43 -1.23
N LYS A 104 -9.36 -13.91 -2.47
CA LYS A 104 -9.77 -13.12 -3.62
C LYS A 104 -11.22 -12.66 -3.50
N ALA A 105 -12.14 -13.55 -3.13
CA ALA A 105 -13.54 -13.21 -2.93
C ALA A 105 -13.73 -12.17 -1.81
N ARG A 106 -13.04 -12.35 -0.66
CA ARG A 106 -13.05 -11.39 0.45
C ARG A 106 -12.45 -10.03 0.06
N TYR A 107 -11.33 -10.04 -0.68
CA TYR A 107 -10.73 -8.80 -1.18
C TYR A 107 -11.68 -8.05 -2.10
N GLN A 108 -12.36 -8.74 -3.03
CA GLN A 108 -13.32 -8.11 -3.94
C GLN A 108 -14.49 -7.46 -3.18
N GLN A 109 -15.02 -8.12 -2.14
CA GLN A 109 -16.05 -7.54 -1.27
C GLN A 109 -15.54 -6.29 -0.55
N ALA A 110 -14.34 -6.35 0.03
CA ALA A 110 -13.69 -5.22 0.68
C ALA A 110 -13.36 -4.08 -0.29
N TYR A 111 -12.99 -4.38 -1.53
CA TYR A 111 -12.66 -3.39 -2.54
C TYR A 111 -13.86 -2.51 -2.89
N VAL A 112 -15.06 -3.08 -3.02
CA VAL A 112 -16.28 -2.30 -3.28
C VAL A 112 -16.55 -1.30 -2.15
N VAL A 113 -16.44 -1.75 -0.90
CA VAL A 113 -16.62 -0.91 0.29
C VAL A 113 -15.52 0.15 0.38
N TRP A 114 -14.28 -0.22 0.05
CA TRP A 114 -13.13 0.68 0.01
C TRP A 114 -13.31 1.81 -1.01
N VAL A 115 -13.78 1.50 -2.22
CA VAL A 115 -14.05 2.50 -3.26
C VAL A 115 -15.07 3.51 -2.79
N GLU A 116 -16.17 3.06 -2.19
CA GLU A 116 -17.20 3.97 -1.65
C GLU A 116 -16.66 4.83 -0.50
N ALA A 117 -15.84 4.25 0.39
CA ALA A 117 -15.21 5.01 1.47
C ALA A 117 -14.25 6.09 0.94
N ASN A 118 -13.44 5.77 -0.09
CA ASN A 118 -12.54 6.74 -0.73
C ASN A 118 -13.33 7.84 -1.43
N ARG A 119 -14.43 7.50 -2.13
CA ARG A 119 -15.30 8.48 -2.78
C ARG A 119 -15.88 9.48 -1.78
N ARG A 120 -16.24 9.03 -0.57
CA ARG A 120 -16.71 9.93 0.51
C ARG A 120 -15.60 10.83 1.03
N VAL A 121 -14.39 10.28 1.22
CA VAL A 121 -13.22 11.07 1.64
C VAL A 121 -12.90 12.14 0.59
N GLU A 122 -12.88 11.76 -0.69
CA GLU A 122 -12.62 12.66 -1.81
C GLU A 122 -13.69 13.74 -1.92
N ALA A 123 -14.98 13.41 -1.74
CA ALA A 123 -16.06 14.40 -1.74
C ALA A 123 -15.92 15.45 -0.63
N ILE A 124 -15.41 15.06 0.55
CA ILE A 124 -15.18 15.98 1.69
C ILE A 124 -13.92 16.81 1.47
N LEU A 125 -12.85 16.19 0.96
CA LEU A 125 -11.55 16.84 0.77
C LEU A 125 -11.51 17.73 -0.49
N GLY A 126 -12.31 17.39 -1.50
CA GLY A 126 -12.28 17.95 -2.84
C GLY A 126 -11.26 17.24 -3.74
N ALA A 127 -11.66 16.99 -5.00
CA ALA A 127 -10.85 16.22 -5.97
C ALA A 127 -9.43 16.79 -6.15
N ALA A 128 -9.28 18.11 -6.27
CA ALA A 128 -7.96 18.73 -6.45
C ALA A 128 -7.04 18.55 -5.23
N ALA A 129 -7.58 18.61 -4.01
CA ALA A 129 -6.80 18.40 -2.80
C ALA A 129 -6.48 16.92 -2.58
N ALA A 130 -7.40 16.01 -2.93
CA ALA A 130 -7.16 14.57 -2.92
C ALA A 130 -6.05 14.17 -3.89
N GLU A 131 -6.10 14.70 -5.13
CA GLU A 131 -5.07 14.49 -6.15
C GLU A 131 -3.70 14.95 -5.66
N LYS A 132 -3.62 16.18 -5.14
CA LYS A 132 -2.38 16.75 -4.62
C LYS A 132 -1.81 15.94 -3.45
N LEU A 133 -2.68 15.48 -2.53
CA LEU A 133 -2.26 14.65 -1.41
C LEU A 133 -1.69 13.31 -1.91
N ARG A 134 -2.35 12.67 -2.87
CA ARG A 134 -1.91 11.40 -3.44
C ARG A 134 -0.58 11.54 -4.17
N SER A 135 -0.46 12.49 -5.09
CA SER A 135 0.79 12.77 -5.82
C SER A 135 1.96 13.03 -4.87
N LEU A 136 1.79 13.89 -3.86
CA LEU A 136 2.87 14.16 -2.89
C LEU A 136 3.22 12.93 -2.04
N ALA A 137 2.23 12.09 -1.71
CA ALA A 137 2.48 10.86 -0.96
C ALA A 137 3.24 9.83 -1.81
N ASP A 138 2.87 9.68 -3.08
CA ASP A 138 3.52 8.80 -4.04
C ASP A 138 4.96 9.25 -4.31
N ASP A 139 5.19 10.55 -4.50
CA ASP A 139 6.51 11.14 -4.67
C ASP A 139 7.42 10.83 -3.48
N VAL A 140 6.95 11.09 -2.26
CA VAL A 140 7.72 10.84 -1.02
C VAL A 140 7.97 9.35 -0.77
N ALA A 141 7.10 8.47 -1.27
CA ALA A 141 7.23 7.02 -1.15
C ALA A 141 8.12 6.40 -2.25
N SER A 142 8.47 7.15 -3.29
CA SER A 142 9.24 6.66 -4.43
C SER A 142 10.69 6.32 -4.09
N GLN A 143 11.28 5.38 -4.83
CA GLN A 143 12.72 5.08 -4.73
C GLN A 143 13.57 6.29 -5.15
N ASP A 144 13.14 7.03 -6.18
CA ASP A 144 13.81 8.24 -6.67
C ASP A 144 13.96 9.30 -5.57
N PHE A 145 12.91 9.49 -4.75
CA PHE A 145 12.98 10.41 -3.61
C PHE A 145 13.98 9.94 -2.55
N LEU A 146 14.03 8.63 -2.27
CA LEU A 146 14.98 8.05 -1.32
C LEU A 146 16.42 8.20 -1.82
N ASP A 147 16.67 7.91 -3.09
CA ASP A 147 18.00 8.00 -3.71
C ASP A 147 18.48 9.45 -3.77
N ALA A 148 17.60 10.39 -4.11
CA ALA A 148 17.87 11.81 -4.05
C ALA A 148 18.21 12.28 -2.62
N TYR A 149 17.46 11.82 -1.62
CA TYR A 149 17.72 12.16 -0.22
C TYR A 149 19.07 11.60 0.26
N VAL A 150 19.41 10.36 -0.08
CA VAL A 150 20.67 9.71 0.31
C VAL A 150 21.88 10.32 -0.41
N SER A 151 21.75 10.63 -1.70
CA SER A 151 22.82 11.21 -2.51
C SER A 151 23.04 12.71 -2.26
N GLY A 152 22.05 13.40 -1.69
CA GLY A 152 22.06 14.87 -1.55
C GLY A 152 21.80 15.62 -2.87
N ALA A 153 21.49 14.90 -3.95
CA ALA A 153 21.14 15.49 -5.24
C ALA A 153 19.64 15.81 -5.30
N LYS A 154 19.27 16.96 -5.86
CA LYS A 154 17.85 17.29 -6.12
C LYS A 154 17.32 16.30 -7.17
N PRO A 155 16.17 15.62 -6.97
CA PRO A 155 15.62 14.75 -8.00
C PRO A 155 15.33 15.59 -9.24
N ALA A 156 15.70 15.08 -10.42
CA ALA A 156 15.42 15.74 -11.68
C ALA A 156 13.91 15.91 -11.79
N SER A 157 13.44 17.16 -11.75
CA SER A 157 12.03 17.49 -11.83
C SER A 157 11.44 16.95 -13.13
N SER A 158 10.62 15.92 -13.03
CA SER A 158 9.60 15.65 -14.03
C SER A 158 8.61 16.82 -13.99
N THR A 159 8.55 17.55 -15.11
CA THR A 159 7.66 18.68 -15.48
C THR A 159 8.36 20.04 -15.56
N GLU A 160 9.29 20.16 -16.52
CA GLU A 160 9.31 21.32 -17.41
C GLU A 160 8.80 20.83 -18.78
N SER A 161 7.48 20.90 -18.97
CA SER A 161 6.90 20.93 -20.29
C SER A 161 5.61 21.74 -20.26
N SER A 162 5.65 22.80 -21.06
CA SER A 162 4.52 23.59 -21.54
C SER A 162 4.02 24.73 -20.65
N GLU A 163 4.77 25.83 -20.64
CA GLU A 163 4.14 27.14 -20.88
C GLU A 163 4.90 27.85 -22.00
N ARG A 164 4.12 28.30 -22.97
CA ARG A 164 4.49 29.22 -24.04
C ARG A 164 4.60 30.63 -23.48
#